data_AF-J7R262-F1
#
_entry.id   AF-J7R262-F1
#
_cell.length_a   1.000
_cell.length_b   1.000
_cell.length_c   1.000
_cell.angle_alpha   90.00
_cell.angle_beta   90.00
_cell.angle_gamma   90.00
#
_symmetry.space_group_name_H-M   'P 1'
#
loop_
_entity.id
_entity.type
_entity.pdbx_description
1 polymer ?
#
loop_
_entity_poly.entity_id
_entity_poly.type
_entity_poly.pdbx_seq_one_letter_code
_entity_poly.pdbx_strand_id
1 'polypeptide(L)'
;MMVSVRFFHACRTLAVRKIPSSTATIPDVSKFLTVIGRDCAEQTELYENKWENLFEWDSAVLKEKGVPIQQRRYILLQVEKFRRGTPVEEIKKGKKSFFGGERKRKENRAKWEAEQRAKNK
;
A
#
# COMPACT_ATOMS: atom_id res chain seq x y z
N MET A 1 0.78 -11.63 34.08
CA MET A 1 1.40 -12.68 33.23
C MET A 1 1.70 -12.08 31.87
N MET A 2 2.98 -11.80 31.55
CA MET A 2 3.37 -11.28 30.23
C MET A 2 3.24 -12.41 29.21
N VAL A 3 2.26 -12.32 28.32
CA VAL A 3 2.11 -13.29 27.22
C VAL A 3 3.17 -12.93 26.18
N SER A 4 4.30 -13.63 26.24
CA SER A 4 5.33 -13.59 25.21
C SER A 4 4.72 -14.06 23.89
N VAL A 5 4.39 -13.13 23.00
CA VAL A 5 3.94 -13.44 21.64
C VAL A 5 5.13 -14.00 20.89
N ARG A 6 5.23 -15.32 20.81
CA ARG A 6 6.22 -16.01 19.97
C ARG A 6 5.94 -15.62 18.53
N PHE A 7 6.81 -14.76 17.98
CA PHE A 7 6.89 -14.54 16.55
C PHE A 7 7.33 -15.86 15.91
N PHE A 8 6.37 -16.58 15.33
CA PHE A 8 6.62 -17.67 14.42
C PHE A 8 7.37 -17.09 13.21
N HIS A 9 8.70 -17.12 13.26
CA HIS A 9 9.51 -16.95 12.06
C HIS A 9 9.43 -18.28 11.32
N ALA A 10 8.34 -18.45 10.57
CA ALA A 10 8.26 -19.49 9.56
C ALA A 10 9.44 -19.26 8.60
N CYS A 11 10.46 -20.11 8.69
CA CYS A 11 11.52 -20.18 7.71
C CYS A 11 10.88 -20.59 6.38
N ARG A 12 10.50 -19.59 5.58
CA ARG A 12 9.88 -19.79 4.27
C ARG A 12 10.94 -20.45 3.41
N THR A 13 10.68 -21.68 2.97
CA THR A 13 11.55 -22.38 2.01
C THR A 13 11.72 -21.47 0.79
N LEU A 14 12.97 -21.18 0.43
CA LEU A 14 13.36 -20.34 -0.70
C LEU A 14 13.14 -21.12 -2.01
N ALA A 15 11.89 -21.46 -2.31
CA ALA A 15 11.54 -21.85 -3.67
C ALA A 15 11.76 -20.63 -4.57
N VAL A 16 12.58 -20.79 -5.61
CA VAL A 16 12.84 -19.74 -6.60
C VAL A 16 11.51 -19.29 -7.16
N ARG A 17 11.09 -18.06 -6.81
CA ARG A 17 9.80 -17.52 -7.22
C ARG A 17 9.88 -17.20 -8.71
N LYS A 18 9.07 -17.87 -9.52
CA LYS A 18 8.98 -17.59 -10.95
C LYS A 18 8.60 -16.12 -11.16
N ILE A 19 9.30 -15.46 -12.08
CA ILE A 19 8.96 -14.10 -12.52
C ILE A 19 7.82 -14.23 -13.53
N PRO A 20 6.64 -13.64 -13.25
CA PRO A 20 5.54 -13.66 -14.20
C PRO A 20 5.82 -12.75 -15.39
N SER A 21 5.34 -13.13 -16.57
CA SER A 21 5.42 -12.29 -17.77
C SER A 21 4.56 -11.03 -17.61
N SER A 22 4.97 -9.94 -18.26
CA SER A 22 4.18 -8.72 -18.38
C SER A 22 2.85 -9.01 -19.09
N THR A 23 1.76 -8.41 -18.61
CA THR A 23 0.42 -8.55 -19.23
C THR A 23 0.13 -7.34 -20.11
N ALA A 24 -0.72 -7.46 -21.13
CA ALA A 24 -1.09 -6.33 -22.00
C ALA A 24 -1.56 -5.07 -21.22
N THR A 25 -2.24 -5.28 -20.09
CA THR A 25 -2.72 -4.20 -19.21
C THR A 25 -1.60 -3.55 -18.39
N ILE A 26 -0.56 -4.30 -18.04
CA ILE A 26 0.56 -3.85 -17.20
C ILE A 26 1.86 -4.29 -17.90
N PRO A 27 2.34 -3.49 -18.87
CA PRO A 27 3.57 -3.79 -19.59
C PRO A 27 4.83 -3.50 -18.74
N ASP A 28 4.80 -2.43 -17.95
CA ASP A 28 5.98 -1.88 -17.28
C ASP A 28 5.79 -1.72 -15.76
N VAL A 29 6.91 -1.54 -15.04
CA VAL A 29 6.93 -1.26 -13.60
C VAL A 29 6.25 0.07 -13.26
N SER A 30 6.49 1.12 -14.06
CA SER A 30 5.85 2.44 -13.88
C SER A 30 4.33 2.33 -13.90
N LYS A 31 3.78 1.57 -14.85
CA LYS A 31 2.35 1.29 -14.95
C LYS A 31 1.86 0.50 -13.75
N PHE A 32 2.58 -0.55 -13.33
CA PHE A 32 2.24 -1.32 -12.13
C PHE A 32 2.14 -0.44 -10.89
N LEU A 33 3.16 0.39 -10.63
CA LEU A 33 3.23 1.29 -9.47
C LEU A 33 2.16 2.38 -9.50
N THR A 34 1.79 2.85 -10.70
CA THR A 34 0.68 3.81 -10.88
C THR A 34 -0.67 3.16 -10.57
N VAL A 35 -0.91 1.94 -11.06
CA VAL A 35 -2.18 1.21 -10.89
C VAL A 35 -2.45 0.86 -9.42
N ILE A 36 -1.43 0.47 -8.66
CA ILE A 36 -1.59 0.14 -7.24
C ILE A 36 -1.87 1.35 -6.34
N GLY A 37 -1.55 2.57 -6.80
CA GLY A 37 -1.78 3.84 -6.10
C GLY A 37 -0.96 4.00 -4.80
N ARG A 38 -1.54 4.67 -3.80
CA ARG A 38 -0.92 4.96 -2.48
C ARG A 38 0.47 5.63 -2.53
N ASP A 39 0.64 6.56 -3.46
CA ASP A 39 1.88 7.33 -3.65
C ASP A 39 3.09 6.45 -4.01
N CYS A 40 2.86 5.23 -4.55
CA CYS A 40 3.94 4.33 -4.98
C CYS A 40 4.58 4.74 -6.32
N ALA A 41 3.98 5.68 -7.07
CA ALA A 41 4.50 6.14 -8.36
C ALA A 41 5.87 6.82 -8.25
N GLU A 42 6.17 7.48 -7.13
CA GLU A 42 7.46 8.13 -6.85
C GLU A 42 8.62 7.12 -6.79
N GLN A 43 8.33 5.85 -6.53
CA GLN A 43 9.34 4.81 -6.37
C GLN A 43 9.81 4.24 -7.70
N THR A 44 9.21 4.67 -8.82
CA THR A 44 9.54 4.21 -10.17
C THR A 44 11.02 4.42 -10.51
N GLU A 45 11.60 5.55 -10.08
CA GLU A 45 13.01 5.87 -10.30
C GLU A 45 13.95 4.85 -9.63
N LEU A 46 13.59 4.37 -8.44
CA LEU A 46 14.39 3.40 -7.69
C LEU A 46 14.51 2.07 -8.43
N TYR A 47 13.46 1.64 -9.13
CA TYR A 47 13.43 0.36 -9.83
C TYR A 47 14.03 0.41 -11.24
N GLU A 48 14.43 1.61 -11.72
CA GLU A 48 14.97 1.82 -13.07
C GLU A 48 14.04 1.29 -14.18
N ASN A 49 12.73 1.20 -13.92
CA ASN A 49 11.72 0.55 -14.78
C ASN A 49 12.01 -0.91 -15.19
N LYS A 50 12.89 -1.62 -14.47
CA LYS A 50 13.21 -3.03 -14.76
C LYS A 50 12.19 -3.96 -14.12
N TRP A 51 11.47 -4.72 -14.95
CA TRP A 51 10.44 -5.67 -14.50
C TRP A 51 11.00 -6.70 -13.52
N GLU A 52 12.20 -7.23 -13.78
CA GLU A 52 12.85 -8.25 -12.95
C GLU A 52 13.09 -7.76 -11.51
N ASN A 53 13.58 -6.52 -11.35
CA ASN A 53 13.83 -5.90 -10.05
C ASN A 53 12.58 -5.87 -9.16
N LEU A 54 11.40 -5.64 -9.75
CA LEU A 54 10.14 -5.59 -9.00
C LEU A 54 9.79 -6.92 -8.34
N PHE A 55 10.08 -8.04 -9.01
CA PHE A 55 9.73 -9.39 -8.55
C PHE A 55 10.83 -10.08 -7.75
N GLU A 56 12.08 -9.67 -7.95
CA GLU A 56 13.25 -10.22 -7.27
C GLU A 56 13.49 -9.57 -5.91
N TRP A 57 13.24 -8.26 -5.77
CA TRP A 57 13.60 -7.55 -4.54
C TRP A 57 12.79 -7.97 -3.33
N ASP A 58 13.52 -8.22 -2.25
CA ASP A 58 12.97 -8.55 -0.95
C ASP A 58 12.78 -7.31 -0.05
N SER A 59 12.10 -7.53 1.07
CA SER A 59 11.85 -6.47 2.04
C SER A 59 13.11 -5.87 2.68
N ALA A 60 14.21 -6.62 2.71
CA ALA A 60 15.51 -6.13 3.20
C ALA A 60 16.13 -5.14 2.20
N VAL A 61 16.20 -5.52 0.92
CA VAL A 61 16.70 -4.66 -0.17
C VAL A 61 15.89 -3.36 -0.24
N LEU A 62 14.56 -3.45 -0.15
CA LEU A 62 13.70 -2.26 -0.16
C LEU A 62 13.92 -1.35 1.06
N LYS A 63 14.31 -1.92 2.21
CA LYS A 63 14.69 -1.13 3.39
C LYS A 63 15.97 -0.35 3.14
N GLU A 64 16.98 -0.98 2.54
CA GLU A 64 18.26 -0.36 2.21
C GLU A 64 18.11 0.76 1.19
N LYS A 65 17.20 0.58 0.21
CA LYS A 65 16.83 1.60 -0.78
C LYS A 65 15.97 2.74 -0.23
N GLY A 66 15.64 2.74 1.06
CA GLY A 66 14.90 3.83 1.71
C GLY A 66 13.38 3.83 1.52
N VAL A 67 12.80 2.75 1.01
CA VAL A 67 11.33 2.63 0.84
C VAL A 67 10.65 2.56 2.22
N PRO A 68 9.64 3.41 2.50
CA PRO A 68 8.97 3.41 3.79
C PRO A 68 8.19 2.11 4.00
N ILE A 69 8.07 1.71 5.28
CA ILE A 69 7.59 0.38 5.68
C ILE A 69 6.18 0.07 5.15
N GLN A 70 5.29 1.07 5.12
CA GLN A 70 3.92 0.89 4.62
C GLN A 70 3.86 0.58 3.13
N GLN A 71 4.62 1.35 2.32
CA GLN A 71 4.67 1.16 0.87
C GLN A 71 5.37 -0.17 0.54
N ARG A 72 6.48 -0.49 1.20
CA ARG A 72 7.18 -1.77 1.05
C ARG A 72 6.26 -2.97 1.23
N ARG A 73 5.52 -3.02 2.35
CA ARG A 73 4.58 -4.11 2.63
C ARG A 73 3.46 -4.19 1.59
N TYR A 74 3.01 -3.04 1.11
CA TYR A 74 1.94 -2.95 0.14
C TYR A 74 2.38 -3.41 -1.25
N ILE A 75 3.55 -2.99 -1.73
CA ILE A 75 4.10 -3.41 -3.03
C ILE A 75 4.29 -4.93 -3.05
N LEU A 76 4.93 -5.49 -2.01
CA LEU A 76 5.13 -6.94 -1.92
C LEU A 76 3.80 -7.71 -1.88
N LEU A 77 2.78 -7.18 -1.22
CA LEU A 77 1.44 -7.77 -1.25
C LEU A 77 0.83 -7.79 -2.66
N GLN A 78 0.98 -6.69 -3.41
CA GLN A 78 0.45 -6.58 -4.77
C GLN A 78 1.23 -7.46 -5.76
N VAL A 79 2.55 -7.56 -5.61
CA VAL A 79 3.40 -8.49 -6.37
C VAL A 79 2.95 -9.94 -6.16
N GLU A 80 2.67 -10.35 -4.91
CA GLU A 80 2.17 -11.69 -4.63
C GLU A 80 0.73 -11.92 -5.11
N LYS A 81 -0.09 -10.87 -5.22
CA LYS A 81 -1.42 -10.96 -5.85
C LYS A 81 -1.31 -11.16 -7.36
N PHE A 82 -0.43 -10.39 -8.00
CA PHE A 82 -0.13 -10.54 -9.43
C PHE A 82 0.37 -11.95 -9.75
N ARG A 83 1.29 -12.49 -8.95
CA ARG A 83 1.75 -13.90 -9.07
C ARG A 83 0.63 -14.94 -8.97
N ARG A 84 -0.43 -14.64 -8.22
CA ARG A 84 -1.59 -15.52 -8.04
C ARG A 84 -2.68 -15.31 -9.09
N GLY A 85 -2.49 -14.40 -10.05
CA GLY A 85 -3.50 -14.05 -11.04
C GLY A 85 -4.70 -13.27 -10.47
N THR A 86 -4.57 -12.69 -9.27
CA THR A 86 -5.58 -11.78 -8.72
C THR A 86 -5.42 -10.41 -9.39
N PRO A 87 -6.51 -9.70 -9.76
CA PRO A 87 -6.42 -8.38 -10.36
C PRO A 87 -5.67 -7.40 -9.45
N VAL A 88 -4.80 -6.61 -10.06
CA VAL A 88 -4.01 -5.58 -9.38
C VAL A 88 -4.75 -4.27 -9.48
N GLU A 89 -5.25 -3.80 -8.35
CA GLU A 89 -6.03 -2.57 -8.23
C GLU A 89 -5.65 -1.81 -6.94
N GLU A 90 -5.92 -0.51 -6.92
CA GLU A 90 -5.71 0.31 -5.73
C GLU A 90 -6.73 -0.03 -4.64
N ILE A 91 -6.21 -0.58 -3.53
CA ILE A 91 -7.00 -0.73 -2.31
C ILE A 91 -6.88 0.56 -1.51
N LYS A 92 -7.93 1.38 -1.45
CA LYS A 92 -7.89 2.65 -0.72
C LYS A 92 -7.75 2.44 0.79
N LYS A 93 -7.03 3.35 1.46
CA LYS A 93 -6.97 3.38 2.93
C LYS A 93 -8.32 3.85 3.49
N GLY A 94 -8.73 3.30 4.63
CA GLY A 94 -9.92 3.77 5.32
C GLY A 94 -9.76 5.22 5.77
N LYS A 95 -10.68 6.10 5.36
CA LYS A 95 -10.74 7.50 5.80
C LYS A 95 -11.87 7.66 6.82
N LYS A 96 -11.71 8.57 7.78
CA LYS A 96 -12.82 8.96 8.66
C LYS A 96 -13.88 9.72 7.87
N SER A 97 -15.11 9.77 8.39
CA SER A 97 -16.17 10.57 7.78
C SER A 97 -15.82 12.06 7.79
N PHE A 98 -16.51 12.87 7.00
CA PHE A 98 -16.31 14.33 6.95
C PHE A 98 -16.36 14.97 8.35
N PHE A 99 -17.31 14.55 9.18
CA PHE A 99 -17.47 15.01 10.56
C PHE A 99 -16.53 14.30 11.57
N GLY A 100 -15.56 13.50 11.10
CA GLY A 100 -14.60 12.80 11.94
C GLY A 100 -14.97 11.36 12.29
N GLY A 101 -14.39 10.83 13.36
CA GLY A 101 -14.69 9.51 13.90
C GLY A 101 -15.92 9.52 14.81
N GLU A 102 -16.43 8.33 15.13
CA GLU A 102 -17.66 8.11 15.91
C GLU A 102 -17.78 9.02 17.14
N ARG A 103 -16.76 9.00 18.00
CA ARG A 103 -16.74 9.73 19.28
C ARG A 103 -16.82 11.24 19.14
N LYS A 104 -16.23 11.81 18.08
CA LYS A 104 -16.17 13.28 17.87
C LYS A 104 -17.25 13.78 16.90
N ARG A 105 -18.07 12.89 16.33
CA ARG A 105 -18.98 13.25 15.23
C ARG A 105 -20.02 14.29 15.65
N LYS A 106 -20.62 14.12 16.84
CA LYS A 106 -21.66 15.04 17.37
C LYS A 106 -21.10 16.44 17.59
N GLU A 107 -19.91 16.52 18.20
CA GLU A 107 -19.22 17.78 18.47
C GLU A 107 -18.87 18.52 17.17
N ASN A 108 -18.24 17.83 16.23
CA ASN A 108 -17.81 18.42 14.97
C ASN A 108 -19.00 18.88 14.13
N ARG A 109 -20.10 18.11 14.12
CA ARG A 109 -21.34 18.49 13.44
C ARG A 109 -21.93 19.77 14.04
N ALA A 110 -22.04 19.84 15.37
CA ALA A 110 -22.60 21.01 16.05
C ALA A 110 -21.76 22.28 15.79
N LYS A 111 -20.42 22.16 15.81
CA LYS A 111 -19.50 23.25 15.46
C LYS A 111 -19.71 23.73 14.02
N TRP A 112 -19.75 22.79 13.08
CA TRP A 112 -19.94 23.10 11.66
C TRP A 112 -21.30 23.78 11.41
N GLU A 113 -22.38 23.28 12.02
CA GLU A 113 -23.72 23.88 11.91
C GLU A 113 -23.78 25.30 12.50
N ALA A 114 -23.10 25.54 13.63
CA ALA A 114 -23.01 26.88 14.22
C ALA A 114 -22.26 27.86 13.29
N GLU A 115 -21.17 27.44 12.66
CA GLU A 115 -20.45 28.24 11.67
C GLU A 115 -21.30 28.56 10.44
N GLN A 116 -22.08 27.61 9.93
CA GLN A 116 -22.98 27.87 8.80
C GLN A 116 -24.07 28.88 9.15
N ARG A 117 -24.64 28.79 10.35
CA ARG A 117 -25.63 29.77 10.84
C ARG A 117 -25.02 31.16 10.98
N ALA A 118 -23.78 31.26 11.48
CA ALA A 118 -23.08 32.54 11.60
C ALA A 118 -22.76 33.16 10.23
N LYS A 119 -22.44 32.34 9.21
CA LYS A 119 -22.18 32.82 7.84
C LYS A 119 -23.42 33.29 7.10
N ASN A 120 -24.60 32.75 7.46
CA ASN A 120 -25.87 33.08 6.82
C ASN A 120 -26.63 34.23 7.51
N LYS A 121 -25.99 34.88 8.48
CA LYS A 121 -26.50 36.05 9.20
C LYS A 121 -25.69 37.26 8.79
#